data_AF-L2GHD3-F1
#
_entry.id   AF-L2GHD3-F1
#
_cell.length_a   1.000
_cell.length_b   1.000
_cell.length_c   1.000
_cell.angle_alpha   90.00
_cell.angle_beta   90.00
_cell.angle_gamma   90.00
#
_symmetry.space_group_name_H-M   'P 1'
#
loop_
_entity.id
_entity.type
_entity.pdbx_description
1 polymer ?
#
loop_
_entity_poly.entity_id
_entity_poly.type
_entity_poly.pdbx_seq_one_letter_code
_entity_poly.pdbx_strand_id
1 'polypeptide(L)'
;MGTQPQSRLAIAVIILSFQALLGASQYLLSIQYHRNQRFLLGPAFLQSLGFPIFVAVLGIILIAVMFNGEDPKKCEPKECMAKANKACIDDDIGGLGIRLAAWAQLGVLLFLALIGTFHTKTTGIKEVAASLTITHLSLVIALLVNLKGLEATDAILGSMILDSQNSALSIPLVTKTTLAARWQVWTIVPCQAFGLAVIGFLVHRFHQNQFHVCCQSDCVSVVWWGRLRTKEDGTSGWEQAAFWVYYACRVLSVAQSAYQALVDTYAFHNAENNDDPVASKTFHPLSNSYSRLTRFFRKLLRIHGHTWKFVDYPTTLSLTFLVSGVFAVASMAAAEAALKKGSLGTQSNEFKTGQIIAMVVAVTGIITA
;
A
#
# COMPACT_ATOMS: atom_id res chain seq x y z
N MET A 1 -3.06 31.31 -0.45
CA MET A 1 -2.85 29.85 -0.30
C MET A 1 -3.54 29.44 1.00
N GLY A 2 -4.42 28.44 0.97
CA GLY A 2 -5.17 28.01 2.17
C GLY A 2 -4.25 27.58 3.31
N THR A 3 -4.79 27.47 4.53
CA THR A 3 -4.02 26.94 5.65
C THR A 3 -3.59 25.50 5.32
N GLN A 4 -2.39 25.08 5.76
CA GLN A 4 -1.82 23.76 5.46
C GLN A 4 -2.77 22.55 5.67
N PRO A 5 -3.70 22.50 6.64
CA PRO A 5 -4.66 21.39 6.72
C PRO A 5 -5.67 21.38 5.57
N GLN A 6 -6.06 22.55 5.03
CA GLN A 6 -6.97 22.64 3.89
C GLN A 6 -6.32 22.12 2.60
N SER A 7 -5.03 22.41 2.39
CA SER A 7 -4.31 21.89 1.22
C SER A 7 -4.13 20.37 1.30
N ARG A 8 -3.83 19.82 2.49
CA ARG A 8 -3.77 18.36 2.71
C ARG A 8 -5.12 17.69 2.45
N LEU A 9 -6.22 18.27 2.95
CA LEU A 9 -7.56 17.76 2.67
C LEU A 9 -7.88 17.80 1.18
N ALA A 10 -7.61 18.92 0.50
CA ALA A 10 -7.85 19.04 -0.93
C ALA A 10 -7.08 17.99 -1.74
N ILE A 11 -5.81 17.76 -1.40
CA ILE A 11 -4.99 16.71 -2.02
C ILE A 11 -5.58 15.33 -1.76
N ALA A 12 -5.99 15.02 -0.52
CA ALA A 12 -6.62 13.74 -0.19
C ALA A 12 -7.93 13.52 -0.97
N VAL A 13 -8.76 14.55 -1.14
CA VAL A 13 -9.99 14.52 -1.93
C VAL A 13 -9.68 14.29 -3.42
N ILE A 14 -8.66 14.94 -3.96
CA ILE A 14 -8.21 14.74 -5.34
C ILE A 14 -7.78 13.28 -5.54
N ILE A 15 -6.93 12.76 -4.66
CA ILE A 15 -6.46 11.38 -4.70
C ILE A 15 -7.63 10.39 -4.60
N LEU A 16 -8.55 10.59 -3.65
CA LEU A 16 -9.76 9.77 -3.51
C LEU A 16 -10.61 9.79 -4.79
N SER A 17 -10.79 10.96 -5.39
CA SER A 17 -11.58 11.13 -6.61
C SER A 17 -10.95 10.37 -7.78
N PHE A 18 -9.62 10.47 -7.95
CA PHE A 18 -8.91 9.71 -8.98
C PHE A 18 -8.93 8.19 -8.70
N GLN A 19 -8.85 7.76 -7.44
CA GLN A 19 -8.99 6.35 -7.07
C GLN A 19 -10.41 5.81 -7.36
N ALA A 20 -11.43 6.61 -7.09
CA ALA A 20 -12.82 6.27 -7.41
C ALA A 20 -13.04 6.17 -8.91
N LEU A 21 -12.51 7.14 -9.68
CA LEU A 21 -12.54 7.10 -11.14
C LEU A 21 -11.79 5.87 -11.68
N LEU A 22 -10.66 5.50 -11.08
CA LEU A 22 -9.91 4.31 -11.46
C LEU A 22 -10.74 3.04 -11.27
N GLY A 23 -11.34 2.85 -10.11
CA GLY A 23 -12.24 1.71 -9.88
C GLY A 23 -13.47 1.71 -10.78
N ALA A 24 -14.11 2.87 -10.95
CA ALA A 24 -15.25 3.00 -11.85
C ALA A 24 -14.87 2.64 -13.29
N SER A 25 -13.71 3.10 -13.77
CA SER A 25 -13.23 2.78 -15.12
C SER A 25 -13.00 1.28 -15.31
N GLN A 26 -12.43 0.59 -14.32
CA GLN A 26 -12.19 -0.84 -14.35
C GLN A 26 -13.48 -1.65 -14.30
N TYR A 27 -14.42 -1.23 -13.44
CA TYR A 27 -15.73 -1.85 -13.34
C TYR A 27 -16.52 -1.70 -14.64
N LEU A 28 -16.53 -0.51 -15.24
CA LEU A 28 -17.18 -0.25 -16.52
C LEU A 28 -16.57 -1.08 -17.65
N LEU A 29 -15.24 -1.21 -17.68
CA LEU A 29 -14.56 -2.09 -18.65
C LEU A 29 -14.99 -3.54 -18.50
N SER A 30 -15.06 -4.04 -17.26
CA SER A 30 -15.51 -5.41 -16.97
C SER A 30 -16.96 -5.65 -17.42
N ILE A 31 -17.89 -4.72 -17.14
CA ILE A 31 -19.28 -4.80 -17.60
C ILE A 31 -19.38 -4.74 -19.13
N GLN A 32 -18.69 -3.79 -19.75
CA GLN A 32 -18.77 -3.58 -21.20
C GLN A 32 -18.26 -4.80 -21.97
N TYR A 33 -17.16 -5.40 -21.49
CA TYR A 33 -16.64 -6.66 -22.02
C TYR A 33 -17.68 -7.77 -21.95
N HIS A 34 -18.43 -7.85 -20.85
CA HIS A 34 -19.47 -8.87 -20.68
C HIS A 34 -20.71 -8.61 -21.57
N ARG A 35 -21.08 -7.34 -21.78
CA ARG A 35 -22.34 -6.98 -22.45
C ARG A 35 -22.25 -6.87 -23.98
N ASN A 36 -21.07 -6.65 -24.57
CA ASN A 36 -20.98 -6.45 -26.03
C ASN A 36 -19.61 -6.86 -26.61
N GLN A 37 -19.60 -7.86 -27.52
CA GLN A 37 -18.38 -8.33 -28.22
C GLN A 37 -17.81 -7.30 -29.22
N ARG A 38 -18.53 -6.22 -29.54
CA ARG A 38 -18.09 -5.18 -30.49
C ARG A 38 -17.41 -4.03 -29.75
N PHE A 39 -16.13 -4.23 -29.51
CA PHE A 39 -15.25 -3.33 -28.79
C PHE A 39 -14.91 -2.08 -29.65
N LEU A 40 -15.10 -0.87 -29.13
CA LEU A 40 -14.37 0.31 -29.61
C LEU A 40 -12.97 0.23 -28.99
N LEU A 41 -11.95 -0.11 -29.78
CA LEU A 41 -10.61 -0.53 -29.31
C LEU A 41 -9.69 0.59 -28.78
N GLY A 42 -10.06 1.86 -28.94
CA GLY A 42 -9.27 3.02 -28.49
C GLY A 42 -9.26 3.28 -26.96
N PRO A 43 -10.39 3.16 -26.22
CA PRO A 43 -10.47 3.55 -24.81
C PRO A 43 -9.83 2.56 -23.84
N ALA A 44 -9.87 1.25 -24.10
CA ALA A 44 -9.41 0.26 -23.13
C ALA A 44 -7.89 0.24 -22.93
N PHE A 45 -7.11 0.53 -23.96
CA PHE A 45 -5.65 0.66 -23.82
C PHE A 45 -5.29 1.85 -22.93
N LEU A 46 -5.91 3.01 -23.17
CA LEU A 46 -5.69 4.21 -22.34
C LEU A 46 -6.17 4.00 -20.91
N GLN A 47 -7.28 3.28 -20.71
CA GLN A 47 -7.81 2.99 -19.38
C GLN A 47 -7.03 1.91 -18.62
N SER A 48 -6.46 0.90 -19.28
CA SER A 48 -5.74 -0.19 -18.60
C SER A 48 -4.26 0.12 -18.33
N LEU A 49 -3.62 0.91 -19.19
CA LEU A 49 -2.20 1.27 -19.09
C LEU A 49 -1.98 2.74 -18.74
N GLY A 50 -2.63 3.65 -19.46
CA GLY A 50 -2.41 5.09 -19.30
C GLY A 50 -2.92 5.64 -17.97
N PHE A 51 -4.13 5.24 -17.58
CA PHE A 51 -4.78 5.81 -16.40
C PHE A 51 -4.11 5.42 -15.07
N PRO A 52 -3.72 4.15 -14.80
CA PRO A 52 -2.97 3.80 -13.60
C PRO A 52 -1.62 4.53 -13.51
N ILE A 53 -0.89 4.67 -14.63
CA ILE A 53 0.37 5.42 -14.68
C ILE A 53 0.12 6.89 -14.34
N PHE A 54 -0.89 7.49 -14.96
CA PHE A 54 -1.25 8.88 -14.69
C PHE A 54 -1.59 9.10 -13.22
N VAL A 55 -2.42 8.23 -12.62
CA VAL A 55 -2.77 8.30 -11.19
C VAL A 55 -1.54 8.11 -10.31
N ALA A 56 -0.64 7.19 -10.64
CA ALA A 56 0.60 6.97 -9.89
C ALA A 56 1.54 8.19 -9.96
N VAL A 57 1.78 8.75 -11.16
CA VAL A 57 2.62 9.94 -11.35
C VAL A 57 2.01 11.15 -10.65
N LEU A 58 0.71 11.37 -10.80
CA LEU A 58 -0.01 12.43 -10.10
C LEU A 58 0.11 12.24 -8.58
N GLY A 59 -0.06 11.01 -8.10
CA GLY A 59 0.14 10.64 -6.70
C GLY A 59 1.53 11.01 -6.19
N ILE A 60 2.59 10.64 -6.91
CA ILE A 60 3.98 10.99 -6.56
C ILE A 60 4.15 12.52 -6.44
N ILE A 61 3.64 13.27 -7.41
CA ILE A 61 3.74 14.75 -7.42
C ILE A 61 2.99 15.34 -6.22
N LEU A 62 1.72 14.94 -6.03
CA LEU A 62 0.87 15.46 -4.96
C LEU A 62 1.44 15.12 -3.58
N ILE A 63 1.97 13.91 -3.40
CA ILE A 63 2.62 13.47 -2.17
C ILE A 63 3.89 14.27 -1.92
N ALA A 64 4.75 14.47 -2.92
CA ALA A 64 5.94 15.29 -2.77
C ALA A 64 5.60 16.73 -2.34
N VAL A 65 4.52 17.30 -2.89
CA VAL A 65 4.00 18.61 -2.47
C VAL A 65 3.55 18.59 -1.00
N MET A 66 2.90 17.52 -0.53
CA MET A 66 2.54 17.37 0.88
C MET A 66 3.76 17.31 1.82
N PHE A 67 4.84 16.64 1.41
CA PHE A 67 6.07 16.55 2.21
C PHE A 67 6.83 17.87 2.31
N ASN A 68 6.82 18.68 1.24
CA ASN A 68 7.54 19.95 1.16
C ASN A 68 6.78 21.15 1.77
N GLY A 69 5.51 20.99 2.12
CA GLY A 69 4.75 22.08 2.74
C GLY A 69 5.35 22.45 4.10
N GLU A 70 5.94 23.63 4.22
CA GLU A 70 6.41 24.18 5.50
C GLU A 70 5.26 24.18 6.52
N ASP A 71 5.52 23.62 7.70
CA ASP A 71 4.60 23.69 8.84
C ASP A 71 4.80 25.08 9.50
N PRO A 72 3.86 26.03 9.36
CA PRO A 72 4.05 27.43 9.78
C PRO A 72 4.13 27.61 11.30
N LYS A 73 3.91 26.53 12.06
CA LYS A 73 4.18 26.44 13.49
C LYS A 73 4.92 25.12 13.70
N LYS A 74 6.26 25.15 13.61
CA LYS A 74 7.08 23.97 13.93
C LYS A 74 6.62 23.45 15.29
N CYS A 75 6.26 22.17 15.35
CA CYS A 75 6.21 21.48 16.63
C CYS A 75 7.68 21.41 17.07
N GLU A 76 8.13 22.44 17.79
CA GLU A 76 9.50 22.48 18.28
C GLU A 76 9.65 21.29 19.22
N PRO A 77 10.57 20.36 18.93
CA PRO A 77 10.87 19.30 19.87
C PRO A 77 11.48 19.98 21.09
N LYS A 78 10.69 20.18 22.14
CA LYS A 78 11.26 20.48 23.46
C LYS A 78 12.17 19.31 23.80
N GLU A 79 13.44 19.59 24.09
CA GLU A 79 14.52 18.64 24.32
C GLU A 79 14.10 17.46 25.22
N CYS A 80 13.61 16.37 24.62
CA CYS A 80 13.29 15.14 25.34
C CYS A 80 14.53 14.28 25.59
N MET A 81 15.65 14.60 24.93
CA MET A 81 16.93 13.88 25.01
C MET A 81 17.75 14.22 26.27
N ALA A 82 17.48 15.35 26.94
CA ALA A 82 18.37 15.81 28.02
C ALA A 82 18.11 15.16 29.39
N LYS A 83 17.00 14.43 29.60
CA LYS A 83 16.63 13.92 30.93
C LYS A 83 16.13 12.48 31.04
N ALA A 84 15.93 11.73 29.95
CA ALA A 84 15.43 10.36 30.05
C ALA A 84 16.30 9.38 29.25
N ASN A 85 17.02 8.50 29.94
CA ASN A 85 17.65 7.28 29.39
C ASN A 85 16.59 6.24 28.91
N LYS A 86 15.41 6.68 28.49
CA LYS A 86 14.28 5.82 28.12
C LYS A 86 13.82 6.24 26.74
N ALA A 87 14.11 5.42 25.73
CA ALA A 87 13.61 5.71 24.41
C ALA A 87 12.10 5.48 24.34
N CYS A 88 11.46 6.28 23.50
CA CYS A 88 10.00 6.41 23.38
C CYS A 88 9.42 5.62 22.19
N ILE A 89 10.20 4.67 21.66
CA ILE A 89 9.77 3.79 20.58
C ILE A 89 10.12 2.37 20.96
N ASP A 90 9.12 1.49 20.91
CA ASP A 90 9.35 0.07 21.01
C ASP A 90 10.04 -0.44 19.74
N ASP A 91 11.21 -1.03 19.91
CA ASP A 91 12.01 -1.62 18.84
C ASP A 91 11.23 -2.72 18.09
N ASP A 92 10.25 -3.38 18.72
CA ASP A 92 9.36 -4.39 18.10
C ASP A 92 8.18 -3.79 17.30
N ILE A 93 8.06 -2.46 17.25
CA ILE A 93 7.05 -1.74 16.44
C ILE A 93 7.74 -0.88 15.40
N GLY A 94 8.62 0.02 15.84
CA GLY A 94 9.23 1.06 15.00
C GLY A 94 10.73 0.92 14.79
N GLY A 95 11.34 -0.12 15.35
CA GLY A 95 12.79 -0.24 15.34
C GLY A 95 13.37 -0.57 13.97
N LEU A 96 14.70 -0.45 13.87
CA LEU A 96 15.42 -0.47 12.59
C LEU A 96 15.19 -1.76 11.78
N GLY A 97 15.20 -2.92 12.44
CA GLY A 97 15.04 -4.22 11.76
C GLY A 97 13.69 -4.35 11.05
N ILE A 98 12.60 -3.91 11.69
CA ILE A 98 11.24 -3.92 11.11
C ILE A 98 11.17 -3.00 9.89
N ARG A 99 11.76 -1.80 10.00
CA ARG A 99 11.76 -0.82 8.91
C ARG A 99 12.58 -1.29 7.72
N LEU A 100 13.76 -1.87 7.95
CA LEU A 100 14.58 -2.45 6.89
C LEU A 100 13.88 -3.63 6.21
N ALA A 101 13.25 -4.52 6.99
CA ALA A 101 12.47 -5.63 6.45
C ALA A 101 11.32 -5.13 5.56
N ALA A 102 10.56 -4.13 6.04
CA ALA A 102 9.45 -3.54 5.29
C ALA A 102 9.93 -2.88 3.97
N TRP A 103 11.01 -2.11 4.00
CA TRP A 103 11.61 -1.52 2.80
C TRP A 103 12.09 -2.57 1.80
N ALA A 104 12.79 -3.61 2.29
CA ALA A 104 13.30 -4.68 1.45
C ALA A 104 12.16 -5.44 0.75
N GLN A 105 11.14 -5.87 1.50
CA GLN A 105 9.98 -6.56 0.95
C GLN A 105 9.23 -5.68 -0.05
N LEU A 106 8.98 -4.40 0.27
CA LEU A 106 8.34 -3.46 -0.64
C LEU A 106 9.15 -3.27 -1.93
N GLY A 107 10.46 -3.07 -1.81
CA GLY A 107 11.35 -2.88 -2.95
C GLY A 107 11.37 -4.10 -3.88
N VAL A 108 11.48 -5.31 -3.32
CA VAL A 108 11.46 -6.55 -4.09
C VAL A 108 10.09 -6.79 -4.75
N LEU A 109 8.98 -6.55 -4.05
CA LEU A 109 7.65 -6.67 -4.64
C LEU A 109 7.45 -5.73 -5.83
N LEU A 110 7.88 -4.46 -5.70
CA LEU A 110 7.80 -3.51 -6.80
C LEU A 110 8.67 -3.91 -7.98
N PHE A 111 9.89 -4.37 -7.71
CA PHE A 111 10.82 -4.83 -8.73
C PHE A 111 10.27 -6.06 -9.49
N LEU A 112 9.81 -7.08 -8.77
CA LEU A 112 9.21 -8.28 -9.36
C LEU A 112 7.93 -7.96 -10.13
N ALA A 113 7.07 -7.09 -9.61
CA ALA A 113 5.88 -6.67 -10.30
C ALA A 113 6.22 -5.90 -11.59
N LEU A 114 7.18 -4.97 -11.55
CA LEU A 114 7.66 -4.24 -12.72
C LEU A 114 8.22 -5.18 -13.79
N ILE A 115 9.13 -6.08 -13.43
CA ILE A 115 9.72 -7.03 -14.40
C ILE A 115 8.63 -7.97 -14.92
N GLY A 116 7.72 -8.42 -14.04
CA GLY A 116 6.57 -9.26 -14.38
C GLY A 116 5.60 -8.63 -15.37
N THR A 117 5.63 -7.31 -15.58
CA THR A 117 4.85 -6.69 -16.67
C THR A 117 5.43 -7.03 -18.05
N PHE A 118 6.73 -7.33 -18.16
CA PHE A 118 7.44 -7.52 -19.43
C PHE A 118 7.73 -8.98 -19.79
N HIS A 119 7.47 -9.93 -18.89
CA HIS A 119 7.65 -11.35 -19.16
C HIS A 119 6.51 -12.20 -18.63
N THR A 120 6.44 -13.43 -19.16
CA THR A 120 5.40 -14.41 -18.83
C THR A 120 5.86 -15.50 -17.87
N LYS A 121 7.18 -15.58 -17.60
CA LYS A 121 7.76 -16.54 -16.64
C LYS A 121 7.27 -16.28 -15.21
N THR A 122 7.02 -17.33 -14.46
CA THR A 122 6.69 -17.22 -13.03
C THR A 122 7.78 -16.46 -12.28
N THR A 123 7.36 -15.59 -11.36
CA THR A 123 8.24 -14.86 -10.44
C THR A 123 8.00 -15.33 -9.02
N GLY A 124 8.98 -15.15 -8.14
CA GLY A 124 8.84 -15.38 -6.70
C GLY A 124 7.97 -14.41 -5.91
N ILE A 125 7.10 -13.66 -6.59
CA ILE A 125 6.28 -12.63 -5.95
C ILE A 125 5.33 -13.21 -4.89
N LYS A 126 4.95 -14.49 -5.03
CA LYS A 126 4.10 -15.19 -4.06
C LYS A 126 4.86 -15.47 -2.75
N GLU A 127 6.13 -15.83 -2.81
CA GLU A 127 6.98 -16.10 -1.65
C GLU A 127 7.21 -14.83 -0.84
N VAL A 128 7.57 -13.73 -1.53
CA VAL A 128 7.72 -12.42 -0.88
C VAL A 128 6.40 -11.96 -0.27
N ALA A 129 5.28 -12.11 -0.96
CA ALA A 129 3.97 -11.74 -0.44
C ALA A 129 3.53 -12.56 0.78
N ALA A 130 3.85 -13.86 0.82
CA ALA A 130 3.63 -14.68 2.01
C ALA A 130 4.45 -14.17 3.20
N SER A 131 5.73 -13.84 2.99
CA SER A 131 6.59 -13.26 4.04
C SER A 131 6.04 -11.92 4.54
N LEU A 132 5.57 -11.06 3.63
CA LEU A 132 4.99 -9.76 3.96
C LEU A 132 3.69 -9.92 4.76
N THR A 133 2.87 -10.93 4.43
CA THR A 133 1.63 -11.24 5.17
C THR A 133 1.94 -11.62 6.62
N ILE A 134 2.98 -12.42 6.85
CA ILE A 134 3.42 -12.81 8.19
C ILE A 134 3.92 -11.58 8.97
N THR A 135 4.79 -10.76 8.38
CA THR A 135 5.30 -9.55 9.05
C THR A 135 4.20 -8.53 9.32
N HIS A 136 3.23 -8.42 8.41
CA HIS A 136 2.05 -7.57 8.58
C HIS A 136 1.22 -8.02 9.77
N LEU A 137 0.86 -9.31 9.84
CA LEU A 137 0.07 -9.85 10.94
C LEU A 137 0.83 -9.74 12.28
N SER A 138 2.15 -9.97 12.26
CA SER A 138 3.00 -9.79 13.44
C SER A 138 2.96 -8.37 13.97
N LEU A 139 3.05 -7.36 13.10
CA LEU A 139 2.97 -5.95 13.49
C LEU A 139 1.57 -5.61 14.03
N VAL A 140 0.51 -6.12 13.40
CA VAL A 140 -0.85 -5.95 13.91
C VAL A 140 -0.99 -6.52 15.33
N ILE A 141 -0.49 -7.73 15.55
CA ILE A 141 -0.54 -8.36 16.87
C ILE A 141 0.26 -7.56 17.89
N ALA A 142 1.46 -7.09 17.54
CA ALA A 142 2.28 -6.26 18.42
C ALA A 142 1.55 -4.97 18.85
N LEU A 143 0.89 -4.29 17.90
CA LEU A 143 0.09 -3.10 18.19
C LEU A 143 -1.12 -3.41 19.08
N LEU A 144 -1.79 -4.55 18.86
CA LEU A 144 -2.97 -4.95 19.62
C LEU A 144 -2.66 -5.42 21.04
N VAL A 145 -1.61 -6.23 21.21
CA VAL A 145 -1.18 -6.75 22.51
C VAL A 145 -0.74 -5.60 23.42
N ASN A 146 -0.05 -4.61 22.86
CA ASN A 146 0.46 -3.47 23.61
C ASN A 146 -0.60 -2.37 23.83
N LEU A 147 -1.84 -2.50 23.36
CA LEU A 147 -2.86 -1.42 23.37
C LEU A 147 -3.01 -0.64 24.68
N LYS A 148 -2.93 -1.31 25.83
CA LYS A 148 -3.12 -0.66 27.15
C LYS A 148 -1.91 0.18 27.59
N GLY A 149 -0.72 -0.15 27.08
CA GLY A 149 0.53 0.56 27.37
C GLY A 149 1.15 1.22 26.14
N LEU A 150 0.44 1.24 25.01
CA LEU A 150 0.95 1.69 23.74
C LEU A 150 1.17 3.20 23.80
N GLU A 151 2.40 3.62 23.53
CA GLU A 151 2.71 5.03 23.44
C GLU A 151 2.13 5.62 22.15
N ALA A 152 1.77 6.90 22.19
CA ALA A 152 1.21 7.59 21.03
C ALA A 152 2.16 7.53 19.82
N THR A 153 3.47 7.62 20.07
CA THR A 153 4.52 7.50 19.05
C THR A 153 4.53 6.12 18.40
N ASP A 154 4.46 5.04 19.18
CA ASP A 154 4.42 3.67 18.69
C ASP A 154 3.14 3.40 17.88
N ALA A 155 2.00 3.87 18.39
CA ALA A 155 0.73 3.76 17.69
C ALA A 155 0.77 4.44 16.31
N ILE A 156 1.31 5.66 16.25
CA ILE A 156 1.44 6.43 15.00
C ILE A 156 2.42 5.75 14.04
N LEU A 157 3.64 5.46 14.51
CA LEU A 157 4.71 4.91 13.68
C LEU A 157 4.34 3.51 13.17
N GLY A 158 3.89 2.64 14.07
CA GLY A 158 3.43 1.30 13.73
C GLY A 158 2.27 1.34 12.74
N SER A 159 1.33 2.28 12.86
CA SER A 159 0.25 2.42 11.89
C SER A 159 0.71 2.90 10.51
N MET A 160 1.73 3.75 10.41
CA MET A 160 2.30 4.15 9.11
C MET A 160 3.02 2.98 8.42
N ILE A 161 3.80 2.20 9.18
CA ILE A 161 4.45 0.99 8.67
C ILE A 161 3.38 -0.04 8.28
N LEU A 162 2.35 -0.22 9.10
CA LEU A 162 1.25 -1.13 8.83
C LEU A 162 0.48 -0.73 7.57
N ASP A 163 0.21 0.56 7.37
CA ASP A 163 -0.44 1.07 6.15
C ASP A 163 0.45 0.89 4.89
N SER A 164 1.77 1.05 5.04
CA SER A 164 2.73 0.72 3.98
C SER A 164 2.64 -0.74 3.57
N GLN A 165 2.76 -1.65 4.54
CA GLN A 165 2.65 -3.10 4.32
C GLN A 165 1.29 -3.48 3.74
N ASN A 166 0.22 -2.85 4.25
CA ASN A 166 -1.13 -3.05 3.75
C ASN A 166 -1.27 -2.66 2.28
N SER A 167 -0.68 -1.52 1.88
CA SER A 167 -0.61 -1.09 0.48
C SER A 167 0.19 -2.09 -0.36
N ALA A 168 1.34 -2.53 0.14
CA ALA A 168 2.24 -3.43 -0.56
C ALA A 168 1.60 -4.80 -0.81
N LEU A 169 0.74 -5.28 0.09
CA LEU A 169 -0.02 -6.51 -0.08
C LEU A 169 -1.00 -6.50 -1.27
N SER A 170 -1.37 -5.33 -1.81
CA SER A 170 -2.17 -5.24 -3.04
C SER A 170 -1.36 -5.50 -4.31
N ILE A 171 -0.03 -5.38 -4.27
CA ILE A 171 0.85 -5.62 -5.42
C ILE A 171 0.77 -7.08 -5.92
N PRO A 172 0.94 -8.11 -5.07
CA PRO A 172 0.85 -9.50 -5.53
C PRO A 172 -0.54 -9.87 -6.05
N LEU A 173 -1.61 -9.22 -5.59
CA LEU A 173 -2.99 -9.49 -6.00
C LEU A 173 -3.30 -9.20 -7.48
N VAL A 174 -2.37 -8.56 -8.20
CA VAL A 174 -2.49 -8.36 -9.66
C VAL A 174 -1.56 -9.26 -10.46
N THR A 175 -0.98 -10.29 -9.84
CA THR A 175 -0.08 -11.24 -10.52
C THR A 175 -0.74 -12.58 -10.76
N LYS A 176 -0.49 -13.17 -11.93
CA LYS A 176 -1.15 -14.42 -12.33
C LYS A 176 -0.84 -15.59 -11.39
N THR A 177 0.37 -15.66 -10.86
CA THR A 177 0.82 -16.73 -9.95
C THR A 177 0.12 -16.63 -8.60
N THR A 178 -0.06 -15.42 -8.07
CA THR A 178 -0.81 -15.23 -6.82
C THR A 178 -2.30 -15.48 -7.03
N LEU A 179 -2.88 -15.04 -8.15
CA LEU A 179 -4.29 -15.32 -8.46
C LEU A 179 -4.56 -16.82 -8.65
N ALA A 180 -3.63 -17.57 -9.22
CA ALA A 180 -3.77 -19.03 -9.34
C ALA A 180 -3.64 -19.73 -7.98
N ALA A 181 -2.82 -19.18 -7.07
CA ALA A 181 -2.69 -19.61 -5.68
C ALA A 181 -3.86 -19.10 -4.80
N ARG A 182 -5.03 -19.75 -4.90
CA ARG A 182 -6.26 -19.38 -4.16
C ARG A 182 -6.02 -19.08 -2.67
N TRP A 183 -5.29 -19.95 -1.98
CA TRP A 183 -4.98 -19.80 -0.55
C TRP A 183 -4.32 -18.44 -0.25
N GLN A 184 -3.44 -17.98 -1.13
CA GLN A 184 -2.75 -16.72 -0.94
C GLN A 184 -3.72 -15.54 -1.05
N VAL A 185 -4.62 -15.52 -2.03
CA VAL A 185 -5.65 -14.47 -2.13
C VAL A 185 -6.57 -14.49 -0.90
N TRP A 186 -7.01 -15.67 -0.48
CA TRP A 186 -7.85 -15.86 0.72
C TRP A 186 -7.15 -15.47 2.02
N THR A 187 -5.82 -15.42 2.05
CA THR A 187 -5.06 -14.97 3.22
C THR A 187 -4.79 -13.47 3.17
N ILE A 188 -4.36 -12.96 2.01
CA ILE A 188 -3.99 -11.55 1.84
C ILE A 188 -5.21 -10.64 2.05
N VAL A 189 -6.36 -10.96 1.45
CA VAL A 189 -7.54 -10.07 1.51
C VAL A 189 -8.04 -9.85 2.95
N PRO A 190 -8.30 -10.90 3.77
CA PRO A 190 -8.65 -10.71 5.17
C PRO A 190 -7.55 -10.04 5.99
N CYS A 191 -6.28 -10.34 5.70
CA CYS A 191 -5.14 -9.71 6.36
C CYS A 191 -5.14 -8.19 6.14
N GLN A 192 -5.35 -7.74 4.90
CA GLN A 192 -5.46 -6.31 4.58
C GLN A 192 -6.66 -5.64 5.26
N ALA A 193 -7.82 -6.31 5.27
CA ALA A 193 -9.01 -5.81 5.94
C ALA A 193 -8.78 -5.66 7.45
N PHE A 194 -8.09 -6.63 8.06
CA PHE A 194 -7.74 -6.59 9.48
C PHE A 194 -6.74 -5.46 9.79
N GLY A 195 -5.70 -5.30 8.97
CA GLY A 195 -4.76 -4.18 9.09
C GLY A 195 -5.44 -2.81 9.00
N LEU A 196 -6.36 -2.62 8.04
CA LEU A 196 -7.15 -1.39 7.94
C LEU A 196 -8.00 -1.14 9.19
N ALA A 197 -8.71 -2.16 9.67
CA ALA A 197 -9.55 -2.03 10.85
C ALA A 197 -8.74 -1.60 12.09
N VAL A 198 -7.53 -2.14 12.25
CA VAL A 198 -6.62 -1.78 13.34
C VAL A 198 -6.10 -0.35 13.18
N ILE A 199 -5.72 0.09 11.97
CA ILE A 199 -5.35 1.50 11.71
C ILE A 199 -6.52 2.42 12.07
N GLY A 200 -7.73 2.13 11.60
CA GLY A 200 -8.92 2.94 11.89
C GLY A 200 -9.22 3.01 13.39
N PHE A 201 -9.08 1.89 14.09
CA PHE A 201 -9.25 1.81 15.54
C PHE A 201 -8.19 2.62 16.31
N LEU A 202 -6.91 2.49 15.96
CA LEU A 202 -5.80 3.20 16.60
C LEU A 202 -5.97 4.71 16.41
N VAL A 203 -6.30 5.18 15.21
CA VAL A 203 -6.48 6.63 14.97
C VAL A 203 -7.73 7.16 15.65
N HIS A 204 -8.81 6.37 15.71
CA HIS A 204 -9.98 6.75 16.48
C HIS A 204 -9.65 6.95 17.98
N ARG A 205 -8.89 6.03 18.58
CA ARG A 205 -8.40 6.18 19.96
C ARG A 205 -7.45 7.35 20.12
N PHE A 206 -6.66 7.63 19.10
CA PHE A 206 -5.77 8.80 19.10
C PHE A 206 -6.58 10.09 19.23
N HIS A 207 -7.65 10.25 18.45
CA HIS A 207 -8.53 11.42 18.54
C HIS A 207 -9.26 11.53 19.88
N GLN A 208 -9.40 10.43 20.62
CA GLN A 208 -9.94 10.42 21.99
C GLN A 208 -8.91 10.74 23.07
N ASN A 209 -7.66 11.08 22.70
CA ASN A 209 -6.54 11.33 23.63
C ASN A 209 -6.27 10.16 24.60
N GLN A 210 -6.48 8.92 24.15
CA GLN A 210 -6.35 7.73 24.99
C GLN A 210 -4.93 7.12 25.04
N PHE A 211 -3.94 7.75 24.41
CA PHE A 211 -2.56 7.26 24.39
C PHE A 211 -1.67 7.99 25.39
N HIS A 212 -0.74 7.25 25.99
CA HIS A 212 0.33 7.83 26.80
C HIS A 212 1.38 8.48 25.91
N VAL A 213 1.93 9.62 26.35
CA VAL A 213 2.96 10.37 25.62
C VAL A 213 4.26 10.30 26.40
N CYS A 214 5.28 9.65 25.84
CA CYS A 214 6.59 9.53 26.48
C CYS A 214 7.38 10.84 26.46
N CYS A 215 7.14 11.71 25.46
CA CYS A 215 7.78 13.01 25.33
C CYS A 215 6.80 14.14 25.70
N GLN A 216 7.25 15.15 26.47
CA GLN A 216 6.51 16.42 26.62
C GLN A 216 6.46 17.26 25.32
N SER A 217 6.75 16.67 24.16
CA SER A 217 6.46 17.27 22.87
C SER A 217 4.93 17.29 22.69
N ASP A 218 4.35 18.47 22.77
CA ASP A 218 2.90 18.70 22.74
C ASP A 218 2.25 18.37 21.36
N CYS A 219 3.00 17.85 20.39
CA CYS A 219 2.56 17.61 19.02
C CYS A 219 3.48 16.66 18.22
N VAL A 220 2.88 15.72 17.48
CA VAL A 220 3.52 14.95 16.39
C VAL A 220 2.86 15.33 15.07
N SER A 221 3.62 15.80 14.08
CA SER A 221 3.07 16.09 12.74
C SER A 221 3.32 14.90 11.83
N VAL A 222 2.23 14.32 11.31
CA VAL A 222 2.25 13.23 10.34
C VAL A 222 1.72 13.74 9.01
N VAL A 223 2.37 13.36 7.91
CA VAL A 223 2.05 13.86 6.56
C VAL A 223 0.58 13.65 6.22
N TRP A 224 0.08 12.43 6.41
CA TRP A 224 -1.29 12.03 6.08
C TRP A 224 -2.31 12.33 7.18
N TRP A 225 -1.87 12.38 8.45
CA TRP A 225 -2.77 12.43 9.61
C TRP A 225 -2.87 13.84 10.21
N GLY A 226 -2.13 14.81 9.66
CA GLY A 226 -2.13 16.16 10.20
C GLY A 226 -1.28 16.27 11.47
N ARG A 227 -1.48 17.34 12.23
CA ARG A 227 -0.89 17.45 13.56
C ARG A 227 -1.73 16.68 14.56
N LEU A 228 -1.04 15.83 15.29
CA LEU A 228 -1.59 15.01 16.34
C LEU A 228 -1.15 15.63 17.66
N ARG A 229 -2.08 16.32 18.33
CA ARG A 229 -1.86 16.99 19.62
C ARG A 229 -2.45 16.18 20.75
N THR A 230 -1.79 16.20 21.90
CA THR A 230 -2.11 15.37 23.07
C THR A 230 -2.67 16.17 24.25
N LYS A 231 -2.79 17.51 24.13
CA LYS A 231 -3.37 18.41 25.14
C LYS A 231 -4.58 19.19 24.61
N GLU A 232 -5.34 19.76 25.54
CA GLU A 232 -6.72 20.32 25.49
C GLU A 232 -7.15 21.13 24.25
N ASP A 233 -6.22 21.67 23.46
CA ASP A 233 -6.51 22.20 22.14
C ASP A 233 -6.60 21.06 21.13
N GLY A 234 -7.76 20.41 21.08
CA GLY A 234 -8.05 19.26 20.22
C GLY A 234 -7.57 19.42 18.78
N THR A 235 -7.39 18.28 18.08
CA THR A 235 -7.04 18.24 16.66
C THR A 235 -8.03 19.10 15.86
N SER A 236 -7.53 19.91 14.93
CA SER A 236 -8.45 20.72 14.13
C SER A 236 -9.38 19.81 13.32
N GLY A 237 -10.67 20.15 13.23
CA GLY A 237 -11.63 19.31 12.50
C GLY A 237 -11.23 19.03 11.05
N TRP A 238 -10.47 19.95 10.44
CA TRP A 238 -9.89 19.79 9.10
C TRP A 238 -8.81 18.70 9.02
N GLU A 239 -7.99 18.52 10.06
CA GLU A 239 -6.97 17.46 10.11
C GLU A 239 -7.62 16.08 10.28
N GLN A 240 -8.62 15.99 11.14
CA GLN A 240 -9.41 14.75 11.31
C GLN A 240 -10.14 14.40 10.01
N ALA A 241 -10.73 15.38 9.34
CA ALA A 241 -11.38 15.18 8.04
C ALA A 241 -10.38 14.71 6.98
N ALA A 242 -9.19 15.31 6.89
CA ALA A 242 -8.16 14.90 5.94
C ALA A 242 -7.74 13.44 6.16
N PHE A 243 -7.57 13.02 7.43
CA PHE A 243 -7.30 11.63 7.77
C PHE A 243 -8.41 10.69 7.33
N TRP A 244 -9.68 10.97 7.67
CA TRP A 244 -10.78 10.08 7.32
C TRP A 244 -11.02 9.98 5.81
N VAL A 245 -10.77 11.07 5.07
CA VAL A 245 -10.78 11.05 3.60
C VAL A 245 -9.65 10.17 3.06
N TYR A 246 -8.44 10.30 3.61
CA TYR A 246 -7.33 9.41 3.26
C TYR A 246 -7.68 7.95 3.57
N TYR A 247 -8.17 7.66 4.78
CA TYR A 247 -8.58 6.32 5.20
C TYR A 247 -9.67 5.74 4.28
N ALA A 248 -10.67 6.54 3.89
CA ALA A 248 -11.67 6.12 2.92
C ALA A 248 -11.06 5.77 1.55
N CYS A 249 -10.05 6.54 1.11
CA CYS A 249 -9.28 6.20 -0.10
C CYS A 249 -8.56 4.87 0.03
N ARG A 250 -7.99 4.57 1.20
CA ARG A 250 -7.32 3.28 1.49
C ARG A 250 -8.31 2.12 1.49
N VAL A 251 -9.45 2.28 2.15
CA VAL A 251 -10.55 1.29 2.14
C VAL A 251 -11.01 1.01 0.72
N LEU A 252 -11.21 2.06 -0.08
CA LEU A 252 -11.62 1.93 -1.48
C LEU A 252 -10.55 1.19 -2.32
N SER A 253 -9.27 1.54 -2.16
CA SER A 253 -8.17 0.89 -2.87
C SER A 253 -8.05 -0.61 -2.53
N VAL A 254 -8.21 -0.97 -1.26
CA VAL A 254 -8.20 -2.39 -0.82
C VAL A 254 -9.43 -3.11 -1.34
N ALA A 255 -10.63 -2.51 -1.25
CA ALA A 255 -11.85 -3.10 -1.77
C ALA A 255 -11.78 -3.37 -3.28
N GLN A 256 -11.22 -2.42 -4.06
CA GLN A 256 -10.98 -2.58 -5.50
C GLN A 256 -10.03 -3.73 -5.80
N SER A 257 -8.89 -3.79 -5.09
CA SER A 257 -7.88 -4.85 -5.26
C SER A 257 -8.45 -6.22 -4.89
N ALA A 258 -9.19 -6.30 -3.78
CA ALA A 258 -9.84 -7.51 -3.31
C ALA A 258 -10.92 -7.99 -4.27
N TYR A 259 -11.76 -7.09 -4.79
CA TYR A 259 -12.76 -7.43 -5.79
C TYR A 259 -12.12 -8.05 -7.04
N GLN A 260 -11.09 -7.41 -7.61
CA GLN A 260 -10.39 -7.93 -8.78
C GLN A 260 -9.80 -9.31 -8.51
N ALA A 261 -9.09 -9.45 -7.39
CA ALA A 261 -8.44 -10.71 -7.04
C ALA A 261 -9.46 -11.83 -6.81
N LEU A 262 -10.52 -11.60 -6.04
CA LEU A 262 -11.52 -12.61 -5.71
C LEU A 262 -12.31 -13.05 -6.94
N VAL A 263 -12.66 -12.12 -7.83
CA VAL A 263 -13.42 -12.43 -9.05
C VAL A 263 -12.61 -13.30 -10.02
N ASP A 264 -11.30 -13.06 -10.13
CA ASP A 264 -10.45 -13.73 -11.13
C ASP A 264 -9.66 -14.94 -10.59
N THR A 265 -9.54 -15.09 -9.27
CA THR A 265 -8.82 -16.21 -8.64
C THR A 265 -9.23 -17.58 -9.17
N TYR A 266 -10.54 -17.83 -9.34
CA TYR A 266 -11.03 -19.11 -9.86
C TYR A 266 -10.66 -19.33 -11.33
N ALA A 267 -10.72 -18.28 -12.15
CA ALA A 267 -10.38 -18.37 -13.56
C ALA A 267 -8.89 -18.70 -13.75
N PHE A 268 -8.01 -18.03 -13.01
CA PHE A 268 -6.57 -18.29 -13.08
C PHE A 268 -6.19 -19.65 -12.49
N HIS A 269 -6.80 -20.07 -11.39
CA HIS A 269 -6.53 -21.40 -10.82
C HIS A 269 -6.93 -22.54 -11.76
N ASN A 270 -8.11 -22.45 -12.39
CA ASN A 270 -8.55 -23.49 -13.31
C ASN A 270 -7.65 -23.53 -14.56
N ALA A 271 -7.26 -22.35 -15.07
CA ALA A 271 -6.36 -22.26 -16.21
C ALA A 271 -4.95 -22.81 -15.93
N GLU A 272 -4.42 -22.62 -14.71
CA GLU A 272 -3.14 -23.19 -14.30
C GLU A 272 -3.19 -24.73 -14.24
N ASN A 273 -4.27 -25.30 -13.71
CA ASN A 273 -4.38 -26.75 -13.52
C ASN A 273 -4.80 -27.53 -14.76
N ASN A 274 -5.66 -26.94 -15.61
CA ASN A 274 -6.27 -27.65 -16.73
C ASN A 274 -5.69 -27.26 -18.10
N ASP A 275 -4.77 -26.29 -18.15
CA ASP A 275 -4.27 -25.65 -19.38
C ASP A 275 -5.40 -25.02 -20.24
N ASP A 276 -6.52 -24.71 -19.60
CA ASP A 276 -7.67 -24.05 -20.21
C ASP A 276 -7.34 -22.57 -20.51
N PRO A 277 -7.97 -21.96 -21.53
CA PRO A 277 -7.89 -20.52 -21.75
C PRO A 277 -8.39 -19.74 -20.52
N VAL A 278 -7.68 -18.68 -20.14
CA VAL A 278 -8.08 -17.85 -18.98
C VAL A 278 -9.32 -17.03 -19.34
N ALA A 279 -10.45 -17.37 -18.73
CA ALA A 279 -11.70 -16.62 -18.83
C ALA A 279 -11.81 -15.51 -17.76
N SER A 280 -10.80 -14.63 -17.69
CA SER A 280 -10.77 -13.55 -16.71
C SER A 280 -11.82 -12.47 -17.01
N LYS A 281 -12.48 -12.00 -15.95
CA LYS A 281 -13.50 -10.95 -15.98
C LYS A 281 -12.94 -9.56 -15.76
N THR A 282 -11.77 -9.40 -15.14
CA THR A 282 -11.18 -8.08 -14.90
C THR A 282 -9.85 -7.87 -15.62
N PHE A 283 -9.09 -8.93 -15.90
CA PHE A 283 -7.85 -8.84 -16.67
C PHE A 283 -8.05 -9.31 -18.10
N HIS A 284 -8.33 -8.34 -18.98
CA HIS A 284 -8.51 -8.64 -20.39
C HIS A 284 -7.19 -8.54 -21.14
N PRO A 285 -6.89 -9.52 -22.01
CA PRO A 285 -5.70 -9.45 -22.84
C PRO A 285 -5.77 -8.26 -23.80
N LEU A 286 -4.59 -7.75 -24.20
CA LEU A 286 -4.49 -6.74 -25.26
C LEU A 286 -5.01 -7.33 -26.59
N SER A 287 -6.26 -7.02 -26.90
CA SER A 287 -6.96 -7.46 -28.11
C SER A 287 -6.21 -7.07 -29.39
N ASN A 288 -6.53 -7.77 -30.50
CA ASN A 288 -5.93 -7.62 -31.81
C ASN A 288 -6.35 -6.30 -32.50
N SER A 289 -5.87 -5.19 -31.94
CA SER A 289 -6.09 -3.85 -32.48
C SER A 289 -5.12 -3.49 -33.58
N TYR A 290 -5.65 -2.84 -34.62
CA TYR A 290 -4.89 -2.26 -35.74
C TYR A 290 -4.03 -1.04 -35.36
N SER A 291 -4.10 -0.54 -34.13
CA SER A 291 -3.30 0.64 -33.74
C SER A 291 -1.79 0.33 -33.73
N ARG A 292 -0.95 1.26 -34.19
CA ARG A 292 0.52 1.10 -34.17
C ARG A 292 1.06 0.90 -32.76
N LEU A 293 0.43 1.55 -31.78
CA LEU A 293 0.83 1.52 -30.38
C LEU A 293 0.61 0.13 -29.77
N THR A 294 -0.57 -0.46 -29.97
CA THR A 294 -0.85 -1.84 -29.51
C THR A 294 0.07 -2.87 -30.17
N ARG A 295 0.44 -2.66 -31.44
CA ARG A 295 1.41 -3.52 -32.13
C ARG A 295 2.82 -3.38 -31.55
N PHE A 296 3.24 -2.15 -31.24
CA PHE A 296 4.50 -1.88 -30.55
C PHE A 296 4.53 -2.55 -29.18
N PHE A 297 3.51 -2.35 -28.35
CA PHE A 297 3.43 -2.97 -27.02
C PHE A 297 3.34 -4.50 -27.10
N ARG A 298 2.61 -5.07 -28.07
CA ARG A 298 2.61 -6.53 -28.26
C ARG A 298 4.00 -7.06 -28.60
N LYS A 299 4.71 -6.38 -29.51
CA LYS A 299 6.08 -6.75 -29.88
C LYS A 299 7.03 -6.60 -28.69
N LEU A 300 6.88 -5.55 -27.90
CA LEU A 300 7.64 -5.29 -26.68
C LEU A 300 7.40 -6.37 -25.63
N LEU A 301 6.13 -6.75 -25.42
CA LEU A 301 5.67 -7.72 -24.43
C LEU A 301 5.73 -9.18 -24.92
N ARG A 302 6.17 -9.43 -26.17
CA ARG A 302 6.32 -10.74 -26.82
C ARG A 302 5.08 -11.64 -26.80
N ILE A 303 3.90 -11.04 -26.82
CA ILE A 303 2.60 -11.71 -26.76
C ILE A 303 2.26 -12.37 -28.13
N HIS A 304 1.92 -13.67 -28.13
CA HIS A 304 1.47 -14.44 -29.31
C HIS A 304 0.12 -15.13 -29.04
N GLY A 305 -0.80 -15.17 -30.01
CA GLY A 305 -2.06 -15.96 -29.93
C GLY A 305 -3.38 -15.17 -29.96
N HIS A 306 -4.50 -15.91 -30.12
CA HIS A 306 -5.88 -15.37 -30.08
C HIS A 306 -6.66 -15.86 -28.85
N THR A 307 -6.31 -17.03 -28.32
CA THR A 307 -6.77 -17.57 -27.03
C THR A 307 -5.59 -17.57 -26.08
N TRP A 308 -5.76 -16.95 -24.91
CA TRP A 308 -4.67 -16.75 -23.98
C TRP A 308 -4.69 -17.83 -22.91
N LYS A 309 -3.70 -18.71 -22.95
CA LYS A 309 -3.47 -19.69 -21.88
C LYS A 309 -2.76 -19.00 -20.73
N PHE A 310 -2.79 -19.62 -19.56
CA PHE A 310 -2.11 -19.12 -18.36
C PHE A 310 -0.63 -18.77 -18.61
N VAL A 311 0.07 -19.59 -19.40
CA VAL A 311 1.48 -19.42 -19.75
C VAL A 311 1.73 -18.16 -20.60
N ASP A 312 0.74 -17.71 -21.38
CA ASP A 312 0.89 -16.58 -22.30
C ASP A 312 0.66 -15.22 -21.64
N TYR A 313 0.01 -15.19 -20.46
CA TYR A 313 -0.19 -13.94 -19.73
C TYR A 313 1.12 -13.38 -19.20
N PRO A 314 1.31 -12.04 -19.22
CA PRO A 314 2.37 -11.43 -18.43
C PRO A 314 2.18 -11.80 -16.96
N THR A 315 3.27 -11.88 -16.22
CA THR A 315 3.21 -12.26 -14.81
C THR A 315 2.44 -11.25 -13.98
N THR A 316 2.59 -9.96 -14.31
CA THR A 316 1.80 -8.87 -13.75
C THR A 316 0.72 -8.45 -14.74
N LEU A 317 -0.54 -8.53 -14.31
CA LEU A 317 -1.71 -8.43 -15.18
C LEU A 317 -2.26 -7.00 -15.31
N SER A 318 -1.92 -6.12 -14.37
CA SER A 318 -2.41 -4.74 -14.34
C SER A 318 -1.37 -3.82 -13.75
N LEU A 319 -1.31 -2.57 -14.23
CA LEU A 319 -0.44 -1.52 -13.69
C LEU A 319 -1.01 -0.83 -12.44
N THR A 320 -2.17 -1.27 -11.93
CA THR A 320 -2.72 -0.76 -10.66
C THR A 320 -1.79 -0.95 -9.48
N PHE A 321 -0.88 -1.93 -9.53
CA PHE A 321 0.14 -2.09 -8.48
C PHE A 321 1.01 -0.84 -8.31
N LEU A 322 1.17 0.00 -9.34
CA LEU A 322 1.91 1.26 -9.23
C LEU A 322 1.25 2.20 -8.22
N VAL A 323 -0.09 2.25 -8.22
CA VAL A 323 -0.84 3.09 -7.27
C VAL A 323 -0.66 2.55 -5.84
N SER A 324 -0.79 1.24 -5.66
CA SER A 324 -0.51 0.57 -4.38
C SER A 324 0.95 0.80 -3.93
N GLY A 325 1.89 0.76 -4.87
CA GLY A 325 3.31 1.03 -4.64
C GLY A 325 3.58 2.46 -4.18
N VAL A 326 2.96 3.44 -4.82
CA VAL A 326 3.06 4.86 -4.44
C VAL A 326 2.56 5.07 -3.01
N PHE A 327 1.40 4.51 -2.64
CA PHE A 327 0.91 4.58 -1.27
C PHE A 327 1.84 3.87 -0.28
N ALA A 328 2.35 2.68 -0.63
CA ALA A 328 3.27 1.94 0.23
C ALA A 328 4.54 2.74 0.53
N VAL A 329 5.19 3.23 -0.53
CA VAL A 329 6.43 4.03 -0.43
C VAL A 329 6.16 5.31 0.34
N ALA A 330 5.05 5.98 0.10
CA ALA A 330 4.75 7.24 0.77
C ALA A 330 4.43 7.07 2.27
N SER A 331 3.71 6.02 2.67
CA SER A 331 3.47 5.71 4.08
C SER A 331 4.77 5.33 4.79
N MET A 332 5.65 4.57 4.13
CA MET A 332 6.97 4.23 4.69
C MET A 332 7.89 5.45 4.77
N ALA A 333 7.91 6.31 3.75
CA ALA A 333 8.66 7.56 3.78
C ALA A 333 8.14 8.51 4.87
N ALA A 334 6.82 8.51 5.13
CA ALA A 334 6.22 9.29 6.22
C ALA A 334 6.67 8.77 7.59
N ALA A 335 6.76 7.44 7.77
CA ALA A 335 7.31 6.82 8.98
C ALA A 335 8.77 7.25 9.22
N GLU A 336 9.62 7.19 8.19
CA GLU A 336 11.02 7.63 8.26
C GLU A 336 11.17 9.13 8.53
N ALA A 337 10.31 9.95 7.92
CA ALA A 337 10.30 11.40 8.15
C ALA A 337 9.87 11.75 9.58
N ALA A 338 8.91 11.02 10.15
CA ALA A 338 8.46 11.19 11.53
C ALA A 338 9.59 10.90 12.53
N LEU A 339 10.37 9.84 12.28
CA LEU A 339 11.55 9.50 13.09
C LEU A 339 12.65 10.57 13.01
N LYS A 340 12.98 11.03 11.81
CA LYS A 340 14.03 12.06 11.60
C LYS A 340 13.68 13.41 12.21
N LYS A 341 12.41 13.84 12.13
CA LYS A 341 11.95 15.14 12.64
C LYS A 341 11.75 15.14 14.15
N GLY A 342 11.37 14.00 14.75
CA GLY A 342 10.97 13.92 16.15
C GLY A 342 12.13 13.82 17.15
N SER A 343 13.39 13.67 16.71
CA SER A 343 14.49 13.26 17.61
C SER A 343 14.09 12.07 18.49
N LEU A 344 13.29 11.15 17.93
CA LEU A 344 12.84 9.96 18.62
C LEU A 344 13.98 8.94 18.51
N GLY A 345 14.76 8.80 19.59
CA GLY A 345 15.75 7.72 19.68
C GLY A 345 15.05 6.36 19.70
N THR A 346 15.68 5.34 19.13
CA THR A 346 15.32 3.93 19.34
C THR A 346 15.96 3.42 20.63
N GLN A 347 15.38 2.38 21.24
CA GLN A 347 15.64 2.03 22.65
C GLN A 347 16.98 1.35 22.90
N SER A 348 17.65 0.84 21.87
CA SER A 348 19.01 0.30 21.99
C SER A 348 19.69 0.11 20.62
N ASN A 349 21.00 -0.13 20.64
CA ASN A 349 21.73 -0.70 19.49
C ASN A 349 21.59 -2.24 19.42
N GLU A 350 20.77 -2.85 20.27
CA GLU A 350 20.58 -4.29 20.35
C GLU A 350 19.29 -4.70 19.64
N PHE A 351 19.37 -5.71 18.78
CA PHE A 351 18.20 -6.19 18.04
C PHE A 351 17.29 -7.02 18.96
N LYS A 352 16.02 -6.61 19.09
CA LYS A 352 15.00 -7.41 19.80
C LYS A 352 14.58 -8.63 18.98
N THR A 353 14.06 -9.65 19.67
CA THR A 353 13.60 -10.90 19.05
C THR A 353 12.59 -10.68 17.92
N GLY A 354 11.64 -9.75 18.07
CA GLY A 354 10.65 -9.44 17.03
C GLY A 354 11.28 -8.88 15.76
N GLN A 355 12.30 -8.04 15.90
CA GLN A 355 13.06 -7.49 14.77
C GLN A 355 13.86 -8.56 14.03
N ILE A 356 14.53 -9.45 14.76
CA ILE A 356 15.28 -10.55 14.18
C ILE A 356 14.34 -11.46 13.40
N ILE A 357 13.19 -11.82 13.98
CA ILE A 357 12.17 -12.63 13.30
C ILE A 357 11.70 -11.93 12.04
N ALA A 358 11.36 -10.63 12.10
CA ALA A 358 10.91 -9.87 10.94
C ALA A 358 11.97 -9.86 9.81
N MET A 359 13.24 -9.66 10.15
CA MET A 359 14.34 -9.70 9.18
C MET A 359 14.52 -11.09 8.58
N VAL A 360 14.52 -12.15 9.39
CA VAL A 360 14.68 -13.53 8.93
C VAL A 360 13.54 -13.93 8.00
N VAL A 361 12.29 -13.59 8.36
CA VAL A 361 11.11 -13.85 7.53
C VAL A 361 11.22 -13.11 6.20
N ALA A 362 11.60 -11.83 6.22
CA ALA A 362 11.79 -11.04 5.00
C ALA A 362 12.90 -11.61 4.10
N VAL A 363 14.07 -11.91 4.65
CA VAL A 363 15.20 -12.49 3.91
C VAL A 363 14.83 -13.84 3.31
N THR A 364 14.16 -14.71 4.09
CA THR A 364 13.72 -16.02 3.62
C THR A 364 12.73 -15.89 2.46
N GLY A 365 11.76 -14.98 2.56
CA GLY A 365 10.83 -14.69 1.48
C GLY A 365 11.52 -14.19 0.21
N ILE A 366 12.58 -13.37 0.36
CA ILE A 366 13.34 -12.83 -0.78
C ILE A 366 14.25 -13.87 -1.43
N ILE A 367 14.93 -14.72 -0.65
CA ILE A 367 15.84 -15.74 -1.19
C ILE A 367 15.08 -16.85 -1.92
N THR A 368 13.86 -17.15 -1.48
CA THR A 368 13.01 -18.16 -2.11
C THR A 368 12.26 -17.64 -3.34
N ALA A 369 12.35 -16.34 -3.62
CA ALA A 369 11.68 -15.67 -4.73
C ALA A 369 12.54 -15.59 -6.01
#